data_AF-A0A6N6K7S7-F1
#
_entry.id   AF-A0A6N6K7S7-F1
#
_cell.length_a   1.000
_cell.length_b   1.000
_cell.length_c   1.000
_cell.angle_alpha   90.00
_cell.angle_beta   90.00
_cell.angle_gamma   90.00
#
_symmetry.space_group_name_H-M   'P 1'
#
loop_
_entity.id
_entity.type
_entity.pdbx_description
1 polymer ?
#
loop_
_entity_poly.entity_id
_entity_poly.type
_entity_poly.pdbx_seq_one_letter_code
_entity_poly.pdbx_strand_id
1 'polypeptide(L)'
;MSLFQCENCGCCENTALAAHGFNGYFEKLFDWSSAPERKGLRLCSACGPVKYRDGKDTEYGKWHRVFPRVYLPKGEFFTNKQGNLEHKETGSEDYRKYALEES
;
A
#
# COMPACT_ATOMS: atom_id res chain seq x y z
N MET A 1 12.87 -1.04 -6.23
CA MET A 1 11.79 -0.60 -5.30
C MET A 1 10.95 -1.81 -4.94
N SER A 2 10.53 -1.92 -3.68
CA SER A 2 9.97 -3.15 -3.10
C SER A 2 8.45 -3.22 -3.22
N LEU A 3 7.90 -4.43 -3.26
CA LEU A 3 6.46 -4.66 -3.14
C LEU A 3 6.04 -4.77 -1.67
N PHE A 4 4.82 -4.36 -1.37
CA PHE A 4 4.22 -4.50 -0.04
C PHE A 4 2.71 -4.72 -0.14
N GLN A 5 2.13 -5.26 0.93
CA GLN A 5 0.69 -5.37 1.07
C GLN A 5 0.16 -4.14 1.82
N CYS A 6 -0.88 -3.50 1.28
CA CYS A 6 -1.56 -2.40 1.95
C CYS A 6 -2.28 -2.89 3.21
N GLU A 7 -1.99 -2.27 4.36
CA GLU A 7 -2.60 -2.62 5.65
C GLU A 7 -4.05 -2.13 5.79
N ASN A 8 -4.54 -1.28 4.89
CA ASN A 8 -5.95 -0.88 4.87
C ASN A 8 -6.80 -1.84 4.04
N CYS A 9 -6.47 -2.04 2.76
CA CYS A 9 -7.31 -2.80 1.82
C CYS A 9 -6.76 -4.16 1.39
N GLY A 10 -5.52 -4.52 1.76
CA GLY A 10 -4.92 -5.80 1.41
C GLY A 10 -4.35 -5.89 -0.02
N CYS A 11 -4.41 -4.83 -0.84
CA CYS A 11 -3.86 -4.89 -2.19
C CYS A 11 -2.32 -4.85 -2.21
N CYS A 12 -1.74 -5.47 -3.24
CA CYS A 12 -0.32 -5.38 -3.55
C CYS A 12 0.01 -4.01 -4.16
N GLU A 13 1.07 -3.36 -3.67
CA GLU A 13 1.55 -2.07 -4.15
C GLU A 13 3.09 -2.03 -4.21
N ASN A 14 3.65 -1.14 -5.04
CA ASN A 14 5.06 -0.84 -5.06
C ASN A 14 5.40 0.42 -4.25
N THR A 15 6.46 0.39 -3.44
CA THR A 15 6.86 1.54 -2.61
C THR A 15 7.12 2.82 -3.41
N ALA A 16 7.47 2.70 -4.70
CA ALA A 16 7.72 3.85 -5.58
C ALA A 16 6.47 4.66 -5.91
N LEU A 17 5.29 4.05 -5.84
CA LEU A 17 4.03 4.66 -6.28
C LEU A 17 3.14 5.08 -5.10
N ALA A 18 3.66 4.99 -3.88
CA ALA A 18 2.91 5.21 -2.65
C ALA A 18 3.70 5.96 -1.58
N ALA A 19 4.66 6.83 -1.97
CA ALA A 19 5.54 7.55 -1.04
C ALA A 19 6.12 6.62 0.07
N HIS A 20 6.69 5.49 -0.33
CA HIS A 20 7.18 4.44 0.57
C HIS A 20 6.13 3.79 1.50
N GLY A 21 4.85 3.92 1.16
CA GLY A 21 3.72 3.41 1.94
C GLY A 21 3.15 4.41 2.93
N PHE A 22 3.51 5.71 2.84
CA PHE A 22 3.01 6.79 3.71
C PHE A 22 3.31 6.61 5.21
N ASN A 23 4.22 5.72 5.56
CA ASN A 23 4.58 5.41 6.94
C ASN A 23 5.97 5.99 7.31
N GLY A 24 6.32 5.90 8.60
CA GLY A 24 7.61 6.37 9.10
C GLY A 24 7.81 7.88 8.90
N TYR A 25 8.84 8.30 8.16
CA TYR A 25 9.08 9.71 7.90
C TYR A 25 7.98 10.34 7.03
N PHE A 26 7.50 9.62 6.01
CA PHE A 26 6.52 10.14 5.05
C PHE A 26 5.17 10.44 5.71
N GLU A 27 4.80 9.72 6.76
CA GLU A 27 3.58 9.96 7.55
C GLU A 27 3.43 11.44 7.97
N LYS A 28 4.55 12.10 8.29
CA LYS A 28 4.60 13.48 8.80
C LYS A 28 4.31 14.54 7.73
N LEU A 29 4.36 14.16 6.46
CA LEU A 29 4.21 15.08 5.33
C LEU A 29 2.75 15.28 4.91
N PHE A 30 1.85 14.39 5.34
CA PHE A 30 0.47 14.35 4.88
C PHE A 30 -0.54 14.80 5.93
N ASP A 31 -1.70 15.25 5.45
CA ASP A 31 -2.86 15.49 6.29
C ASP A 31 -3.68 14.20 6.42
N TRP A 32 -3.95 13.83 7.67
CA TRP A 32 -4.69 12.63 8.05
C TRP A 32 -6.07 12.95 8.64
N SER A 33 -6.47 14.22 8.67
CA SER A 33 -7.73 14.67 9.27
C SER A 33 -8.97 13.95 8.71
N SER A 34 -8.95 13.61 7.42
CA SER A 34 -10.04 12.92 6.71
C SER A 34 -10.09 11.41 6.93
N ALA A 35 -9.00 10.79 7.37
CA ALA A 35 -8.89 9.35 7.61
C ALA A 35 -7.85 9.04 8.71
N PRO A 36 -8.09 9.52 9.95
CA PRO A 36 -7.12 9.41 11.04
C PRO A 36 -6.81 7.96 11.42
N GLU A 37 -7.73 7.03 11.17
CA GLU A 37 -7.57 5.60 11.42
C GLU A 37 -6.51 4.94 10.52
N ARG A 38 -6.13 5.60 9.42
CA ARG A 38 -5.12 5.08 8.48
C ARG A 38 -3.72 5.60 8.76
N LYS A 39 -3.59 6.57 9.67
CA LYS A 39 -2.30 7.18 10.00
C LYS A 39 -1.37 6.14 10.64
N GLY A 40 -0.13 6.07 10.14
CA GLY A 40 0.88 5.11 10.59
C GLY A 40 0.80 3.74 9.91
N LEU A 41 -0.30 3.43 9.21
CA LEU A 41 -0.39 2.23 8.37
C LEU A 41 0.45 2.38 7.10
N ARG A 42 0.88 1.25 6.56
CA ARG A 42 1.49 1.13 5.24
C ARG A 42 0.40 1.03 4.18
N LEU A 43 0.21 2.10 3.41
CA LEU A 43 -0.95 2.23 2.51
C LEU A 43 -0.55 2.20 1.03
N CYS A 44 -1.44 1.67 0.19
CA CYS A 44 -1.30 1.81 -1.27
C CYS A 44 -1.66 3.22 -1.74
N SER A 45 -1.31 3.56 -2.98
CA SER A 45 -1.66 4.83 -3.64
C SER A 45 -3.14 5.21 -3.50
N ALA A 46 -4.03 4.24 -3.67
CA ALA A 46 -5.48 4.44 -3.60
C ALA A 46 -6.01 4.66 -2.17
N CYS A 47 -5.34 4.11 -1.15
CA CYS A 47 -5.71 4.32 0.25
C CYS A 47 -4.95 5.48 0.89
N GLY A 48 -3.95 6.02 0.18
CA GLY A 48 -3.12 7.12 0.65
C GLY A 48 -3.89 8.44 0.82
N PRO A 49 -3.30 9.39 1.56
CA PRO A 49 -3.89 10.68 1.86
C PRO A 49 -3.99 11.57 0.61
N VAL A 50 -5.11 12.27 0.46
CA VAL A 50 -5.39 13.17 -0.68
C VAL A 50 -4.82 14.57 -0.51
N LYS A 51 -4.30 14.91 0.68
CA LYS A 51 -3.71 16.21 0.99
C LYS A 51 -2.38 16.09 1.71
N TYR A 52 -1.46 17.00 1.38
CA TYR A 52 -0.29 17.28 2.19
C TYR A 52 -0.69 18.06 3.45
N ARG A 53 0.17 18.06 4.47
CA ARG A 53 -0.06 18.81 5.71
C ARG A 53 -0.17 20.32 5.48
N ASP A 54 0.41 20.85 4.40
CA ASP A 54 0.29 22.26 4.01
C ASP A 54 -1.04 22.59 3.28
N GLY A 55 -1.93 21.60 3.12
CA GLY A 55 -3.26 21.73 2.53
C GLY A 55 -3.33 21.50 1.02
N LYS A 56 -2.18 21.39 0.33
CA LYS A 56 -2.14 21.09 -1.11
C LYS A 56 -2.63 19.67 -1.39
N ASP A 57 -3.20 19.48 -2.56
CA ASP A 57 -3.62 18.15 -3.01
C ASP A 57 -2.41 17.27 -3.35
N THR A 58 -2.56 15.97 -3.10
CA THR A 58 -1.61 14.96 -3.53
C THR A 58 -2.10 14.31 -4.83
N GLU A 59 -1.25 13.52 -5.47
CA GLU A 59 -1.65 12.65 -6.58
C GLU A 59 -2.34 11.34 -6.13
N TYR A 60 -2.42 11.09 -4.82
CA TYR A 60 -2.89 9.86 -4.19
C TYR A 60 -4.40 9.88 -3.89
N GLY A 61 -4.89 8.85 -3.19
CA GLY A 61 -6.33 8.62 -2.97
C GLY A 61 -7.03 7.99 -4.17
N LYS A 62 -6.26 7.60 -5.19
CA LYS A 62 -6.69 6.86 -6.38
C LYS A 62 -5.61 5.88 -6.80
N TRP A 63 -6.01 4.85 -7.52
CA TRP A 63 -5.04 3.90 -8.08
C TRP A 63 -4.26 4.54 -9.24
N HIS A 64 -2.94 4.39 -9.24
CA HIS A 64 -2.04 5.03 -10.20
C HIS A 64 -2.10 4.43 -11.62
N ARG A 65 -2.75 3.27 -11.83
CA ARG A 65 -2.93 2.57 -13.14
C ARG A 65 -1.64 2.17 -13.88
N VAL A 66 -0.51 2.09 -13.17
CA VAL A 66 0.79 1.63 -13.73
C VAL A 66 0.82 0.10 -13.84
N PHE A 67 0.12 -0.61 -12.96
CA PHE A 67 -0.11 -2.05 -13.03
C PHE A 67 -1.50 -2.40 -12.48
N PRO A 68 -2.03 -3.61 -12.74
CA PRO A 68 -3.33 -4.04 -12.24
C PRO A 68 -3.40 -4.02 -10.71
N ARG A 69 -4.51 -3.54 -10.15
CA ARG A 69 -4.71 -3.55 -8.70
C ARG A 69 -5.11 -4.95 -8.26
N VAL A 70 -4.19 -5.68 -7.61
CA VAL A 70 -4.44 -7.04 -7.14
C VAL A 70 -4.71 -7.03 -5.64
N TYR A 71 -5.89 -7.50 -5.22
CA TYR A 71 -6.24 -7.68 -3.82
C TYR A 71 -5.82 -9.06 -3.33
N LEU A 72 -5.26 -9.11 -2.13
CA LEU A 72 -4.77 -10.32 -1.49
C LEU A 72 -5.43 -10.48 -0.11
N PRO A 73 -5.53 -11.72 0.42
CA PRO A 73 -5.92 -11.96 1.81
C PRO A 73 -5.16 -11.05 2.76
N LYS A 74 -5.89 -10.17 3.44
CA LYS A 74 -5.30 -9.05 4.17
C LYS A 74 -4.43 -9.56 5.33
N GLY A 75 -3.16 -9.16 5.34
CA GLY A 75 -2.23 -9.53 6.39
C GLY A 75 -1.49 -10.84 6.14
N GLU A 76 -1.70 -11.52 5.02
CA GLU A 76 -1.02 -12.79 4.69
C GLU A 76 0.34 -12.62 3.98
N PHE A 77 0.71 -11.38 3.62
CA PHE A 77 1.94 -11.11 2.89
C PHE A 77 2.84 -10.10 3.58
N PHE A 78 4.15 -10.21 3.38
CA PHE A 78 5.15 -9.26 3.87
C PHE A 78 6.26 -9.01 2.85
N THR A 79 6.93 -7.86 2.94
CA THR A 79 8.11 -7.58 2.10
C THR A 79 9.30 -8.35 2.66
N ASN A 80 9.88 -9.28 1.89
CA ASN A 80 11.06 -10.04 2.32
C ASN A 80 12.36 -9.23 2.18
N LYS A 81 13.50 -9.83 2.56
CA LYS A 81 14.83 -9.18 2.55
C LYS A 81 15.29 -8.73 1.15
N GLN A 82 14.74 -9.33 0.10
CA GLN A 82 15.05 -9.00 -1.30
C GLN A 82 14.12 -7.91 -1.86
N GLY A 83 13.10 -7.52 -1.09
CA GLY A 83 12.09 -6.55 -1.52
C GLY A 83 10.90 -7.17 -2.26
N ASN A 84 10.80 -8.50 -2.31
CA ASN A 84 9.67 -9.21 -2.91
C ASN A 84 8.52 -9.33 -1.92
N LEU A 85 7.31 -9.51 -2.43
CA LEU A 85 6.13 -9.77 -1.60
C LEU A 85 6.00 -11.27 -1.39
N GLU A 86 6.19 -11.73 -0.15
CA GLU A 86 6.24 -13.15 0.22
C GLU A 86 5.04 -13.52 1.09
N HIS A 87 4.41 -14.65 0.78
CA HIS A 87 3.32 -15.23 1.56
C HIS A 87 3.86 -15.81 2.88
N LYS A 88 3.26 -15.44 4.01
CA LYS A 88 3.75 -15.76 5.36
C LYS A 88 3.88 -17.26 5.62
N GLU A 89 2.91 -18.05 5.17
CA GLU A 89 2.86 -19.49 5.50
C GLU A 89 3.65 -20.35 4.51
N THR A 90 3.69 -19.97 3.24
CA THR A 90 4.22 -20.84 2.16
C THR A 90 5.57 -20.37 1.64
N GLY A 91 6.00 -19.14 1.95
CA GLY A 91 7.19 -18.53 1.36
C GLY A 91 7.05 -18.21 -0.13
N SER A 92 5.84 -18.34 -0.70
CA SER A 92 5.61 -18.07 -2.13
C SER A 92 5.72 -16.57 -2.43
N GLU A 93 6.56 -16.21 -3.40
CA GLU A 93 6.65 -14.84 -3.93
C GLU A 93 5.65 -14.59 -5.09
N ASP A 94 5.01 -15.64 -5.59
CA ASP A 94 3.99 -15.55 -6.62
C ASP A 94 2.62 -15.19 -6.01
N TYR A 95 2.47 -13.93 -5.62
CA TYR A 95 1.27 -13.42 -4.95
C TYR A 95 0.00 -13.54 -5.82
N ARG A 96 0.12 -13.64 -7.14
CA ARG A 96 -1.03 -13.70 -8.06
C ARG A 96 -1.87 -14.96 -7.88
N LYS A 97 -1.27 -16.05 -7.39
CA LYS A 97 -1.98 -17.29 -7.04
C LYS A 97 -2.99 -17.13 -5.91
N TYR A 98 -2.85 -16.06 -5.13
CA TYR A 98 -3.68 -15.74 -3.97
C TYR A 98 -4.57 -14.52 -4.23
N ALA A 99 -4.67 -14.06 -5.49
CA ALA A 99 -5.52 -12.93 -5.84
C ALA A 99 -6.98 -13.25 -5.49
N LEU A 100 -7.63 -12.33 -4.77
CA LEU A 100 -9.06 -12.39 -4.54
C LEU A 100 -9.79 -11.99 -5.82
N GLU A 101 -10.84 -12.73 -6.18
CA GLU A 101 -11.70 -12.34 -7.30
C GLU A 101 -12.37 -11.00 -6.99
N GLU A 102 -12.39 -10.09 -7.98
CA GLU A 102 -13.17 -8.85 -7.87
C GLU A 102 -14.65 -9.24 -7.81
N SER A 103 -15.30 -8.94 -6.68
CA SER A 103 -16.73 -9.16 -6.45
C SER A 103 -17.58 -8.17 -7.23
#